data_AF-A0A242A7Q3-F1
#
_entry.id   AF-A0A242A7Q3-F1
#
_cell.length_a   1.000
_cell.length_b   1.000
_cell.length_c   1.000
_cell.angle_alpha   90.00
_cell.angle_beta   90.00
_cell.angle_gamma   90.00
#
_symmetry.space_group_name_H-M   'P 1'
#
loop_
_entity.id
_entity.type
_entity.pdbx_description
1 polymer ?
#
loop_
_entity_poly.entity_id
_entity_poly.type
_entity_poly.pdbx_seq_one_letter_code
_entity_poly.pdbx_strand_id
1 'polypeptide(L)' 'MNEIIISPIVKQADGTFKLSYQATWKSGSHTSGFVFVSTSEFETMNYEKMQDYIAQSVIKEMSDLLEGISNGS' A
#
# COMPACT_ATOMS: atom_id res chain seq x y z
N MET A 1 3.75 -11.01 -3.18
CA MET A 1 4.58 -9.87 -3.61
C MET A 1 6.05 -10.26 -3.44
N ASN A 2 6.97 -9.79 -4.30
CA ASN A 2 8.41 -10.12 -4.20
C ASN A 2 9.20 -9.03 -3.49
N GLU A 3 8.93 -7.77 -3.83
CA GLU A 3 9.62 -6.61 -3.26
C GLU A 3 8.65 -5.43 -3.17
N ILE A 4 8.80 -4.61 -2.12
CA ILE A 4 8.12 -3.32 -1.97
C ILE A 4 9.17 -2.29 -1.57
N ILE A 5 9.31 -1.25 -2.39
CA ILE A 5 10.16 -0.09 -2.10
C ILE A 5 9.25 1.05 -1.70
N ILE A 6 9.50 1.66 -0.54
CA ILE A 6 8.71 2.78 -0.01
C ILE A 6 9.54 4.06 -0.13
N SER A 7 9.16 4.94 -1.04
CA SER A 7 9.77 6.26 -1.20
C SER A 7 8.94 7.15 -2.14
N PRO A 8 8.68 8.43 -1.80
CA PRO A 8 8.97 9.09 -0.52
C PRO A 8 7.90 8.82 0.56
N ILE A 9 8.29 9.05 1.82
CA ILE A 9 7.38 9.16 2.97
C ILE A 9 7.18 10.64 3.29
N VAL A 10 5.94 11.13 3.22
CA VAL A 10 5.64 12.57 3.35
C VAL A 10 4.55 12.81 4.39
N LYS A 11 4.86 13.59 5.44
CA LYS A 11 3.86 14.05 6.41
C LYS A 11 2.94 15.10 5.76
N GLN A 12 1.64 14.89 5.88
CA GLN A 12 0.58 15.77 5.37
C GLN A 12 0.17 16.80 6.43
N ALA A 13 -0.56 17.83 6.00
CA ALA A 13 -1.01 18.92 6.87
C ALA A 13 -2.02 18.45 7.96
N ASP A 14 -2.78 17.40 7.67
CA ASP A 14 -3.74 16.79 8.61
C ASP A 14 -3.09 15.85 9.63
N GLY A 15 -1.76 15.72 9.60
CA GLY A 15 -0.99 14.84 10.47
C GLY A 15 -0.77 13.43 9.93
N THR A 16 -1.47 13.01 8.88
CA THR A 16 -1.25 11.69 8.27
C THR A 16 0.08 11.63 7.51
N PHE A 17 0.57 10.42 7.27
CA PHE A 17 1.74 10.16 6.44
C PHE A 17 1.30 9.52 5.13
N LYS A 18 1.73 10.12 4.01
CA LYS A 18 1.61 9.54 2.67
C LYS A 18 2.84 8.69 2.39
N LEU A 19 2.65 7.39 2.23
CA LEU A 19 3.70 6.43 1.92
C LEU A 19 3.55 6.05 0.44
N SER A 20 4.46 6.53 -0.41
CA SER A 20 4.49 6.15 -1.82
C SER A 20 5.27 4.87 -1.99
N TYR A 21 4.79 3.95 -2.83
CA TYR A 21 5.42 2.64 -3.01
C TYR A 21 5.55 2.22 -4.46
N GLN A 22 6.54 1.36 -4.72
CA GLN A 22 6.67 0.53 -5.90
C GLN A 22 6.74 -0.93 -5.47
N ALA A 23 5.79 -1.74 -5.90
CA ALA A 23 5.71 -3.15 -5.64
C ALA A 23 6.08 -3.95 -6.89
N THR A 24 6.89 -5.00 -6.70
CA THR A 24 7.25 -5.95 -7.75
C THR A 24 6.57 -7.29 -7.47
N TRP A 25 5.78 -7.77 -8.42
CA TRP A 25 5.09 -9.05 -8.35
C TRP A 25 6.04 -10.20 -8.71
N LYS A 26 5.66 -11.44 -8.35
CA LYS A 26 6.46 -12.64 -8.69
C LYS A 26 6.61 -12.84 -10.20
N SER A 27 5.68 -12.31 -10.99
CA SER A 27 5.73 -12.29 -12.46
C SER A 27 6.77 -11.30 -13.03
N GLY A 28 7.36 -10.45 -12.20
CA GLY A 28 8.20 -9.33 -12.63
C GLY A 28 7.40 -8.07 -13.00
N SER A 29 6.07 -8.10 -12.93
CA SER A 29 5.24 -6.90 -13.13
C SER A 29 5.45 -5.90 -11.99
N HIS A 30 5.32 -4.61 -12.28
CA HIS A 30 5.43 -3.54 -11.29
C HIS A 30 4.09 -2.81 -11.12
N THR A 31 3.79 -2.43 -9.88
CA THR A 31 2.65 -1.55 -9.54
C THR A 31 3.15 -0.46 -8.61
N SER A 32 2.72 0.77 -8.85
CA SER A 32 3.05 1.92 -8.01
C SER A 32 1.78 2.55 -7.47
N GLY A 33 1.87 3.09 -6.25
CA GLY A 33 0.74 3.72 -5.59
C GLY A 33 1.16 4.44 -4.34
N PHE A 34 0.17 4.78 -3.51
CA PHE A 34 0.40 5.36 -2.19
C PHE A 34 -0.69 4.92 -1.23
N VAL A 35 -0.36 4.92 0.06
CA VAL A 35 -1.31 4.76 1.16
C VAL A 35 -1.18 5.93 2.13
N PHE A 36 -2.24 6.21 2.86
CA PHE A 36 -2.23 7.15 3.97
C PHE A 36 -2.25 6.38 5.29
N VAL A 37 -1.38 6.78 6.22
CA VAL A 37 -1.25 6.16 7.54
C VAL A 37 -1.40 7.25 8.59
N SER A 38 -2.16 7.01 9.66
CA SER A 38 -2.26 7.98 10.76
C SER A 38 -0.91 8.14 11.49
N THR A 39 -0.70 9.26 12.19
CA THR A 39 0.50 9.46 13.02
C THR A 39 0.72 8.31 14.00
N SER A 40 -0.34 7.92 14.72
CA SER A 40 -0.28 6.87 15.74
C SER A 40 0.09 5.52 15.16
N GLU A 41 -0.40 5.18 13.97
CA GLU A 41 -0.02 3.94 13.30
C GLU A 41 1.42 4.01 12.81
N PHE A 42 1.80 5.11 12.15
CA PHE A 42 3.14 5.32 11.59
C PHE A 42 4.23 5.20 12.66
N GLU A 43 4.02 5.78 13.86
CA GLU A 43 4.97 5.73 14.98
C GLU A 43 5.21 4.31 15.53
N THR A 44 4.29 3.37 15.27
CA THR A 44 4.40 1.97 15.71
C THR A 44 4.93 1.02 14.63
N MET A 45 5.09 1.53 13.41
CA MET A 45 5.55 0.78 12.25
C MET A 45 7.06 0.94 12.06
N ASN A 46 7.75 -0.18 11.95
CA ASN A 46 9.06 -0.23 11.32
C ASN A 46 8.88 -0.43 9.80
N TYR A 47 9.97 -0.38 9.04
CA TYR A 47 9.91 -0.51 7.58
C TYR A 47 9.21 -1.80 7.11
N GLU A 48 9.48 -2.93 7.78
CA GLU A 48 8.83 -4.22 7.50
C GLU A 48 7.30 -4.14 7.68
N LYS A 49 6.83 -3.58 8.81
CA LYS A 49 5.39 -3.37 9.04
C LYS A 49 4.76 -2.43 8.02
N MET A 50 5.50 -1.43 7.53
CA MET A 50 5.00 -0.56 6.46
C MET A 50 4.83 -1.34 5.15
N GLN A 51 5.76 -2.23 4.82
CA GLN A 51 5.65 -3.11 3.65
C GLN A 51 4.45 -4.06 3.78
N ASP A 52 4.24 -4.66 4.94
CA ASP A 52 3.08 -5.52 5.21
C ASP A 52 1.76 -4.77 5.08
N TYR A 53 1.68 -3.56 5.63
CA TYR A 53 0.50 -2.71 5.54
C TYR A 53 0.16 -2.37 4.07
N ILE A 54 1.17 -2.01 3.28
CA ILE A 54 1.01 -1.74 1.84
C ILE A 54 0.58 -3.01 1.11
N ALA A 55 1.20 -4.16 1.38
CA ALA A 55 0.84 -5.42 0.75
C ALA A 55 -0.64 -5.78 0.99
N GLN A 56 -1.12 -5.63 2.23
CA GLN A 56 -2.52 -5.88 2.58
C GLN A 56 -3.47 -4.89 1.90
N SER A 57 -3.09 -3.61 1.83
CA SER A 57 -3.89 -2.58 1.16
C SER A 57 -4.04 -2.87 -0.33
N VAL A 58 -2.94 -3.21 -1.01
CA VAL A 58 -2.96 -3.58 -2.45
C VAL A 58 -3.80 -4.82 -2.70
N ILE A 59 -3.63 -5.87 -1.88
CA ILE A 59 -4.40 -7.11 -2.03
C ILE A 59 -5.90 -6.83 -1.86
N LYS A 60 -6.27 -6.00 -0.88
CA LYS A 60 -7.65 -5.62 -0.63
C LYS A 60 -8.25 -4.84 -1.81
N GLU A 61 -7.56 -3.81 -2.31
CA GLU A 61 -8.04 -3.05 -3.47
C GLU A 61 -8.23 -3.95 -4.70
N MET A 62 -7.34 -4.92 -4.92
CA MET A 62 -7.49 -5.90 -6.01
C MET A 62 -8.68 -6.84 -5.79
N SER A 63 -8.92 -7.28 -4.54
CA SER A 63 -10.08 -8.10 -4.20
C SER A 63 -11.39 -7.35 -4.45
N ASP A 64 -11.49 -6.12 -3.95
CA ASP A 64 -12.69 -5.28 -4.09
C ASP A 64 -12.99 -5.02 -5.58
N LEU A 65 -11.95 -4.80 -6.41
CA LEU A 65 -12.10 -4.66 -7.86
C LEU A 65 -12.66 -5.93 -8.52
N LEU A 66 -12.20 -7.12 -8.12
CA LEU A 66 -12.66 -8.39 -8.68
C LEU A 66 -14.10 -8.70 -8.24
N GLU A 67 -14.46 -8.45 -6.98
CA GLU A 67 -15.82 -8.64 -6.48
C GLU A 67 -16.82 -7.67 -7.13
N GLY A 68 -16.42 -6.43 -7.39
CA GLY A 68 -17.22 -5.45 -8.12
C GLY A 68 -17.51 -5.87 -9.56
N ILE A 69 -16.55 -6.52 -10.24
CA ILE A 69 -16.73 -7.04 -11.60
C ILE A 69 -17.64 -8.28 -11.60
N SER A 70 -17.52 -9.16 -10.60
CA SER A 70 -18.30 -10.40 -10.50
C SER A 70 -19.80 -10.17 -10.25
N ASN A 71 -20.18 -9.04 -9.63
CA ASN A 71 -21.58 -8.72 -9.32
C ASN A 71 -22.26 -7.85 -10.40
N GLY A 72 -21.56 -7.55 -11.50
CA GLY A 72 -22.05 -6.71 -12.59
C GLY A 72 -22.36 -7.43 -13.91
N SER A 73 -22.42 -8.77 -13.93
CA SER A 73 -22.68 -9.59 -15.12
C SER A 73 -24.08 -10.19 -15.15
#